data_AF-A0A7M2RHJ5-F1
#
_entry.id   AF-A0A7M2RHJ5-F1
#
_cell.length_a   1.000
_cell.length_b   1.000
_cell.length_c   1.000
_cell.angle_alpha   90.00
_cell.angle_beta   90.00
_cell.angle_gamma   90.00
#
_symmetry.space_group_name_H-M   'P 1'
#
loop_
_entity.id
_entity.type
_entity.pdbx_description
1 polymer ?
#
loop_
_entity_poly.entity_id
_entity_poly.type
_entity_poly.pdbx_seq_one_letter_code
_entity_poly.pdbx_strand_id
1 'polypeptide(L)'
;MGNENTRTLERVLYTLNSAKSFTVQNRFLNFWSSLEYILHPFPRFTIIEKARVVVPEVFGLFYLKNKMNIFWARLTYCIEKKGYSEKYPTLQSFVTDCQDKKDYSTPKMISYLCSDEKYNDILSELSFHIVLERECRELIMLLTEPAKANKAIQEYFDSIKHDLNYIYRLRNQLIHSAKDIDESLEYISFRLYRYVNSVLSTILYYEEKNSLYNITDILGSIDATYQDYSAKWSEDSKKKKNNSSETPKKTVSTTEIYRIVRPKYLFIE
;
A
#
# COMPACT_ATOMS: atom_id res chain seq x y z
N MET A 1 12.54 -26.17 -12.01
CA MET A 1 12.20 -24.73 -12.04
C MET A 1 11.75 -24.18 -10.69
N GLY A 2 11.06 -24.93 -9.82
CA GLY A 2 10.69 -24.46 -8.46
C GLY A 2 11.82 -24.29 -7.42
N ASN A 3 13.10 -24.39 -7.80
CA ASN A 3 14.24 -24.29 -6.85
C ASN A 3 14.94 -22.91 -6.90
N GLU A 4 14.73 -22.14 -7.96
CA GLU A 4 15.44 -20.86 -8.16
C GLU A 4 14.72 -19.68 -7.49
N ASN A 5 13.39 -19.65 -7.54
CA ASN A 5 12.56 -18.67 -6.84
C ASN A 5 12.77 -18.75 -5.33
N THR A 6 12.63 -19.95 -4.76
CA THR A 6 12.78 -20.18 -3.32
C THR A 6 14.16 -19.77 -2.82
N ARG A 7 15.23 -20.15 -3.52
CA ARG A 7 16.60 -19.70 -3.19
C ARG A 7 16.76 -18.19 -3.24
N THR A 8 16.14 -17.53 -4.22
CA THR A 8 16.19 -16.07 -4.35
C THR A 8 15.50 -15.41 -3.15
N LEU A 9 14.32 -15.88 -2.78
CA LEU A 9 13.53 -15.33 -1.67
C LEU A 9 14.18 -15.62 -0.31
N GLU A 10 14.70 -16.84 -0.10
CA GLU A 10 15.46 -17.19 1.10
C GLU A 10 16.69 -16.31 1.28
N ARG A 11 17.45 -16.06 0.20
CA ARG A 11 18.63 -15.18 0.25
C ARG A 11 18.25 -13.75 0.63
N VAL A 12 17.16 -13.25 0.07
CA VAL A 12 16.67 -11.90 0.41
C VAL A 12 16.22 -11.86 1.87
N LEU A 13 15.40 -12.81 2.31
CA LEU A 13 14.94 -12.91 3.70
C LEU A 13 16.11 -12.98 4.69
N TYR A 14 17.13 -13.79 4.39
CA TYR A 14 18.36 -13.86 5.19
C TYR A 14 19.04 -12.49 5.27
N THR A 15 19.24 -11.83 4.13
CA THR A 15 19.86 -10.49 4.06
C THR A 15 19.10 -9.47 4.92
N LEU A 16 17.77 -9.49 4.86
CA LEU A 16 16.90 -8.59 5.64
C LEU A 16 16.97 -8.88 7.14
N ASN A 17 17.04 -10.16 7.54
CA ASN A 17 17.14 -10.55 8.94
C ASN A 17 18.51 -10.21 9.55
N SER A 18 19.59 -10.39 8.78
CA SER A 18 20.95 -10.04 9.21
C SER A 18 21.24 -8.54 9.18
N ALA A 19 20.39 -7.74 8.54
CA ALA A 19 20.61 -6.32 8.31
C ALA A 19 20.89 -5.49 9.58
N LYS A 20 20.37 -5.91 10.74
CA LYS A 20 20.53 -5.21 12.03
C LYS A 20 21.98 -5.20 12.54
N SER A 21 22.80 -6.18 12.16
CA SER A 21 24.20 -6.25 12.59
C SER A 21 25.15 -5.46 11.69
N PHE A 22 24.66 -4.91 10.57
CA PHE A 22 25.47 -4.15 9.64
C PHE A 22 25.51 -2.65 9.95
N THR A 23 26.60 -2.02 9.52
CA THR A 23 26.71 -0.56 9.43
C THR A 23 25.60 -0.01 8.53
N VAL A 24 25.21 1.25 8.76
CA VAL A 24 24.12 1.90 8.02
C VAL A 24 24.34 1.84 6.50
N GLN A 25 25.57 2.09 6.04
CA GLN A 25 25.95 1.99 4.63
C GLN A 25 25.75 0.58 4.08
N ASN A 26 26.32 -0.44 4.74
CA ASN A 26 26.20 -1.82 4.28
C ASN A 26 24.76 -2.28 4.30
N ARG A 27 23.99 -1.86 5.31
CA ARG A 27 22.55 -2.12 5.40
C ARG A 27 21.79 -1.55 4.21
N PHE A 28 22.03 -0.27 3.89
CA PHE A 28 21.43 0.40 2.75
C PHE A 28 21.78 -0.30 1.42
N LEU A 29 23.06 -0.61 1.20
CA LEU A 29 23.52 -1.31 -0.01
C LEU A 29 22.94 -2.72 -0.12
N ASN A 30 22.81 -3.43 1.00
CA ASN A 30 22.20 -4.74 1.06
C ASN A 30 20.70 -4.67 0.74
N PHE A 31 19.96 -3.69 1.26
CA PHE A 31 18.56 -3.50 0.90
C PHE A 31 18.38 -3.15 -0.58
N TRP A 32 19.24 -2.29 -1.13
CA TRP A 32 19.23 -2.02 -2.57
C TRP A 32 19.49 -3.29 -3.37
N SER A 33 20.53 -4.05 -3.02
CA SER A 33 20.87 -5.30 -3.70
C SER A 33 19.71 -6.31 -3.61
N SER A 34 19.06 -6.44 -2.46
CA SER A 34 17.87 -7.27 -2.29
C SER A 34 16.73 -6.86 -3.22
N LEU A 35 16.49 -5.55 -3.38
CA LEU A 35 15.52 -5.05 -4.35
C LEU A 35 15.90 -5.44 -5.78
N GLU A 36 17.17 -5.27 -6.14
CA GLU A 36 17.68 -5.64 -7.47
C GLU A 36 17.49 -7.13 -7.75
N TYR A 37 17.81 -8.00 -6.78
CA TYR A 37 17.63 -9.44 -6.91
C TYR A 37 16.17 -9.84 -7.12
N ILE A 38 15.24 -9.25 -6.35
CA ILE A 38 13.80 -9.54 -6.48
C ILE A 38 13.27 -9.09 -7.85
N LEU A 39 13.71 -7.91 -8.32
CA LEU A 39 13.20 -7.32 -9.56
C LEU A 39 13.91 -7.83 -10.81
N HIS A 40 15.05 -8.51 -10.68
CA HIS A 40 15.82 -9.01 -11.82
C HIS A 40 14.99 -9.81 -12.84
N PRO A 41 14.08 -10.73 -12.43
CA PRO A 41 13.29 -11.53 -13.36
C PRO A 41 12.22 -10.75 -14.15
N PHE A 42 11.79 -9.58 -13.67
CA PHE A 42 10.78 -8.78 -14.37
C PHE A 42 11.27 -8.39 -15.77
N PRO A 43 10.52 -8.70 -16.84
CA PRO A 43 11.02 -8.51 -18.19
C PRO A 43 11.03 -7.03 -18.57
N ARG A 44 11.93 -6.66 -19.48
CA ARG A 44 12.12 -5.29 -19.98
C ARG A 44 12.66 -4.35 -18.89
N PHE A 45 13.13 -3.18 -19.30
CA PHE A 45 13.68 -2.13 -18.43
C PHE A 45 15.05 -2.40 -17.77
N THR A 46 15.77 -1.31 -17.51
CA THR A 46 16.96 -1.29 -16.64
C THR A 46 16.55 -1.52 -15.18
N ILE A 47 17.47 -1.98 -14.32
CA ILE A 47 17.12 -2.33 -12.93
C ILE A 47 16.47 -1.19 -12.14
N ILE A 48 16.91 0.04 -12.36
CA ILE A 48 16.32 1.24 -11.76
C ILE A 48 14.91 1.51 -12.30
N GLU A 49 14.69 1.31 -13.59
CA GLU A 49 13.36 1.45 -14.19
C GLU A 49 12.39 0.38 -13.67
N LYS A 50 12.85 -0.86 -13.49
CA LYS A 50 12.04 -1.91 -12.84
C LYS A 50 11.59 -1.47 -11.44
N ALA A 51 12.50 -0.91 -10.64
CA ALA A 51 12.15 -0.40 -9.31
C ALA A 51 11.14 0.77 -9.39
N ARG A 52 11.34 1.71 -10.33
CA ARG A 52 10.46 2.87 -10.55
C ARG A 52 9.05 2.50 -11.06
N VAL A 53 8.87 1.28 -11.54
CA VAL A 53 7.59 0.75 -12.00
C VAL A 53 6.99 -0.09 -10.89
N VAL A 54 7.59 -1.24 -10.59
CA VAL A 54 7.01 -2.26 -9.70
C VAL A 54 6.78 -1.74 -8.28
N VAL A 55 7.73 -1.00 -7.69
CA VAL A 55 7.60 -0.57 -6.30
C VAL A 55 6.43 0.41 -6.14
N PRO A 56 6.35 1.53 -6.88
CA PRO A 56 5.16 2.40 -6.84
C PRO A 56 3.84 1.67 -7.13
N GLU A 57 3.81 0.69 -8.05
CA GLU A 57 2.60 -0.07 -8.39
C GLU A 57 2.09 -0.90 -7.22
N VAL A 58 2.96 -1.67 -6.55
CA VAL A 58 2.59 -2.41 -5.33
C VAL A 58 1.99 -1.46 -4.30
N PHE A 59 2.65 -0.33 -4.05
CA PHE A 59 2.17 0.64 -3.07
C PHE A 59 0.87 1.33 -3.47
N GLY A 60 0.67 1.58 -4.77
CA GLY A 60 -0.57 2.14 -5.32
C GLY A 60 -1.75 1.18 -5.19
N LEU A 61 -1.56 -0.11 -5.51
CA LEU A 61 -2.58 -1.14 -5.39
C LEU A 61 -3.03 -1.35 -3.94
N PHE A 62 -2.12 -1.21 -2.98
CA PHE A 62 -2.43 -1.35 -1.55
C PHE A 62 -2.76 -0.02 -0.85
N TYR A 63 -2.78 1.12 -1.54
CA TYR A 63 -2.88 2.44 -0.91
C TYR A 63 -4.09 2.58 0.02
N LEU A 64 -5.30 2.33 -0.52
CA LEU A 64 -6.54 2.47 0.25
C LEU A 64 -6.65 1.42 1.34
N LYS A 65 -6.30 0.17 1.04
CA LYS A 65 -6.31 -0.91 2.04
C LYS A 65 -5.36 -0.62 3.19
N ASN A 66 -4.18 -0.07 2.93
CA ASN A 66 -3.22 0.33 3.96
C ASN A 66 -3.74 1.48 4.82
N LYS A 67 -4.39 2.49 4.23
CA LYS A 67 -5.07 3.55 4.99
C LYS A 67 -6.12 2.97 5.94
N MET A 68 -6.93 2.01 5.46
CA MET A 68 -7.92 1.33 6.29
C MET A 68 -7.27 0.48 7.41
N ASN A 69 -6.17 -0.22 7.11
CA ASN A 69 -5.43 -1.00 8.10
C ASN A 69 -4.85 -0.13 9.23
N ILE A 70 -4.28 1.02 8.88
CA ILE A 70 -3.71 1.97 9.84
C ILE A 70 -4.82 2.54 10.73
N PHE A 71 -5.92 2.97 10.14
CA PHE A 71 -7.07 3.46 10.88
C PHE A 71 -7.62 2.40 11.84
N TRP A 72 -7.84 1.17 11.34
CA TRP A 72 -8.33 0.06 12.13
C TRP A 72 -7.45 -0.22 13.35
N ALA A 73 -6.14 -0.42 13.13
CA ALA A 73 -5.21 -0.76 14.19
C ALA A 73 -5.14 0.31 15.30
N ARG A 74 -5.26 1.59 14.93
CA ARG A 74 -5.26 2.69 15.92
C ARG A 74 -6.60 2.82 16.62
N LEU A 75 -7.71 2.64 15.90
CA LEU A 75 -9.05 2.67 16.47
C LEU A 75 -9.21 1.56 17.51
N THR A 76 -8.88 0.31 17.16
CA THR A 76 -9.00 -0.83 18.08
C THR A 76 -8.11 -0.65 19.31
N TYR A 77 -6.86 -0.21 19.13
CA TYR A 77 -5.97 0.11 20.24
C TYR A 77 -6.55 1.18 21.19
N CYS A 78 -7.27 2.17 20.65
CA CYS A 78 -7.93 3.19 21.46
C CYS A 78 -9.17 2.64 22.19
N ILE A 79 -9.99 1.83 21.52
CA ILE A 79 -11.24 1.29 22.06
C ILE A 79 -11.00 0.20 23.12
N GLU A 80 -9.92 -0.57 23.01
CA GLU A 80 -9.51 -1.57 24.00
C GLU A 80 -9.07 -0.97 25.35
N LYS A 81 -8.95 0.37 25.45
CA LYS A 81 -8.63 1.04 26.72
C LYS A 81 -9.82 0.96 27.68
N LYS A 82 -9.52 0.69 28.96
CA LYS A 82 -10.53 0.56 30.01
C LYS A 82 -11.50 1.76 30.04
N GLY A 83 -12.80 1.49 29.94
CA GLY A 83 -13.87 2.49 29.99
C GLY A 83 -14.19 3.18 28.66
N TYR A 84 -13.46 2.88 27.57
CA TYR A 84 -13.73 3.50 26.27
C TYR A 84 -14.92 2.84 25.56
N SER A 85 -15.09 1.53 25.70
CA SER A 85 -16.23 0.79 25.16
C SER A 85 -17.58 1.32 25.65
N GLU A 86 -17.65 1.69 26.93
CA GLU A 86 -18.86 2.21 27.57
C GLU A 86 -19.08 3.69 27.24
N LYS A 87 -17.99 4.45 27.07
CA LYS A 87 -18.04 5.88 26.77
C LYS A 87 -18.35 6.17 25.30
N TYR A 88 -17.95 5.27 24.39
CA TYR A 88 -18.09 5.40 22.95
C TYR A 88 -18.78 4.16 22.36
N PRO A 89 -20.09 3.97 22.65
CA PRO A 89 -20.82 2.77 22.27
C PRO A 89 -20.98 2.62 20.74
N THR A 90 -21.05 3.71 19.98
CA THR A 90 -21.14 3.64 18.51
C THR A 90 -19.84 3.10 17.92
N LEU A 91 -18.69 3.59 18.39
CA LEU A 91 -17.39 3.09 17.96
C LEU A 91 -17.19 1.63 18.38
N GLN A 92 -17.62 1.26 19.58
CA GLN A 92 -17.60 -0.13 20.01
C GLN A 92 -18.46 -1.02 19.10
N SER A 93 -19.68 -0.61 18.75
CA SER A 93 -20.53 -1.34 17.81
C SER A 93 -19.87 -1.46 16.44
N PHE A 94 -19.33 -0.37 15.90
CA PHE A 94 -18.63 -0.36 14.62
C PHE A 94 -17.44 -1.34 14.60
N VAL A 95 -16.61 -1.34 15.66
CA VAL A 95 -15.50 -2.28 15.80
C VAL A 95 -16.00 -3.72 15.89
N THR A 96 -16.97 -4.00 16.76
CA THR A 96 -17.53 -5.35 16.92
C THR A 96 -18.15 -5.87 15.62
N ASP A 97 -18.89 -5.04 14.90
CA ASP A 97 -19.53 -5.42 13.65
C ASP A 97 -18.51 -5.71 12.56
N CYS A 98 -17.47 -4.89 12.46
CA CYS A 98 -16.43 -5.02 11.45
C CYS A 98 -15.39 -6.11 11.76
N GLN A 99 -15.27 -6.55 13.03
CA GLN A 99 -14.29 -7.55 13.44
C GLN A 99 -14.43 -8.86 12.62
N ASP A 100 -13.30 -9.37 12.14
CA ASP A 100 -13.16 -10.69 11.51
C ASP A 100 -11.88 -11.37 12.03
N LYS A 101 -12.05 -12.29 12.98
CA LYS A 101 -10.96 -12.94 13.73
C LYS A 101 -10.04 -11.91 14.39
N LYS A 102 -8.79 -11.76 13.92
CA LYS A 102 -7.81 -10.79 14.42
C LYS A 102 -7.74 -9.50 13.58
N ASP A 103 -8.51 -9.42 12.49
CA ASP A 103 -8.52 -8.31 11.53
C ASP A 103 -9.97 -7.79 11.37
N TYR A 104 -10.25 -7.06 10.29
CA TYR A 104 -11.59 -6.58 9.95
C TYR A 104 -12.08 -7.04 8.57
N SER A 105 -13.41 -7.16 8.46
CA SER A 105 -14.12 -7.34 7.21
C SER A 105 -14.12 -6.04 6.41
N THR A 106 -13.37 -6.03 5.31
CA THR A 106 -13.29 -4.87 4.40
C THR A 106 -14.66 -4.48 3.81
N PRO A 107 -15.53 -5.41 3.37
CA PRO A 107 -16.87 -5.06 2.92
C PRO A 107 -17.72 -4.37 3.99
N LYS A 108 -17.63 -4.82 5.26
CA LYS A 108 -18.36 -4.20 6.36
C LYS A 108 -17.84 -2.79 6.67
N MET A 109 -16.52 -2.60 6.74
CA MET A 109 -15.98 -1.26 6.96
C MET A 109 -16.39 -0.29 5.86
N ILE A 110 -16.36 -0.72 4.60
CA ILE A 110 -16.84 0.09 3.46
C ILE A 110 -18.33 0.44 3.64
N SER A 111 -19.17 -0.50 4.09
CA SER A 111 -20.61 -0.24 4.23
C SER A 111 -20.93 0.79 5.32
N TYR A 112 -20.11 0.90 6.37
CA TYR A 112 -20.21 1.99 7.35
C TYR A 112 -19.70 3.31 6.77
N LEU A 113 -18.49 3.33 6.21
CA LEU A 113 -17.83 4.56 5.77
C LEU A 113 -18.42 5.18 4.50
N CYS A 114 -19.31 4.46 3.79
CA CYS A 114 -20.04 4.97 2.63
C CYS A 114 -21.50 5.32 2.93
N SER A 115 -21.94 5.21 4.18
CA SER A 115 -23.29 5.56 4.62
C SER A 115 -23.25 6.85 5.44
N ASP A 116 -23.85 7.92 4.90
CA ASP A 116 -23.86 9.25 5.53
C ASP A 116 -24.35 9.21 6.98
N GLU A 117 -25.42 8.46 7.25
CA GLU A 117 -25.93 8.26 8.60
C GLU A 117 -24.89 7.59 9.50
N LYS A 118 -24.38 6.41 9.12
CA LYS A 118 -23.47 5.61 9.94
C LYS A 118 -22.14 6.28 10.19
N TYR A 119 -21.53 6.90 9.17
CA TYR A 119 -20.22 7.52 9.37
C TYR A 119 -20.34 8.81 10.19
N ASN A 120 -21.47 9.53 10.14
CA ASN A 120 -21.65 10.73 10.96
C ASN A 120 -21.69 10.38 12.44
N ASP A 121 -22.36 9.29 12.81
CA ASP A 121 -22.38 8.79 14.18
C ASP A 121 -20.96 8.40 14.66
N ILE A 122 -20.21 7.69 13.81
CA ILE A 122 -18.79 7.36 14.08
C ILE A 122 -17.95 8.64 14.28
N LEU A 123 -18.07 9.62 13.39
CA LEU A 123 -17.30 10.87 13.48
C LEU A 123 -17.66 11.68 14.72
N SER A 124 -18.92 11.65 15.15
CA SER A 124 -19.38 12.34 16.36
C SER A 124 -18.62 11.83 17.60
N GLU A 125 -18.46 10.51 17.71
CA GLU A 125 -17.72 9.90 18.81
C GLU A 125 -16.21 10.03 18.61
N LEU A 126 -15.68 10.05 17.38
CA LEU A 126 -14.24 10.24 17.15
C LEU A 126 -13.70 11.63 17.53
N SER A 127 -14.58 12.59 17.82
CA SER A 127 -14.21 13.97 18.21
C SER A 127 -13.29 14.06 19.42
N PHE A 128 -13.23 13.03 20.29
CA PHE A 128 -12.26 12.98 21.39
C PHE A 128 -10.80 12.79 20.92
N HIS A 129 -10.58 12.34 19.68
CA HIS A 129 -9.27 12.00 19.15
C HIS A 129 -9.07 12.55 17.72
N ILE A 130 -8.63 13.81 17.64
CA ILE A 130 -8.48 14.57 16.39
C ILE A 130 -7.74 13.83 15.26
N VAL A 131 -6.71 13.03 15.58
CA VAL A 131 -5.96 12.26 14.57
C VAL A 131 -6.83 11.15 13.97
N LEU A 132 -7.58 10.40 14.78
CA LEU A 132 -8.45 9.32 14.30
C LEU A 132 -9.63 9.88 13.53
N GLU A 133 -10.19 10.99 14.00
CA GLU A 133 -11.24 11.71 13.29
C GLU A 133 -10.76 12.14 11.89
N ARG A 134 -9.59 12.76 11.80
CA ARG A 134 -9.00 13.17 10.51
C ARG A 134 -8.76 11.98 9.59
N GLU A 135 -8.23 10.87 10.11
CA GLU A 135 -7.99 9.65 9.34
C GLU A 135 -9.30 9.03 8.83
N CYS A 136 -10.34 9.01 9.66
CA CYS A 136 -11.67 8.55 9.28
C CYS A 136 -12.27 9.44 8.18
N ARG A 137 -12.20 10.77 8.32
CA ARG A 137 -12.66 11.71 7.29
C ARG A 137 -11.91 11.56 5.98
N GLU A 138 -10.59 11.36 6.04
CA GLU A 138 -9.77 11.08 4.86
C GLU A 138 -10.22 9.78 4.18
N LEU A 139 -10.45 8.71 4.93
CA LEU A 139 -10.95 7.45 4.39
C LEU A 139 -12.33 7.61 3.74
N ILE A 140 -13.28 8.27 4.41
CA ILE A 140 -14.62 8.54 3.85
C ILE A 140 -14.47 9.28 2.52
N MET A 141 -13.66 10.35 2.47
CA MET A 141 -13.40 11.10 1.24
C MET A 141 -12.80 10.21 0.14
N LEU A 142 -11.80 9.37 0.47
CA LEU A 142 -11.16 8.50 -0.51
C LEU A 142 -12.10 7.39 -1.02
N LEU A 143 -13.03 6.91 -0.20
CA LEU A 143 -13.99 5.86 -0.59
C LEU A 143 -15.17 6.42 -1.39
N THR A 144 -15.59 7.66 -1.09
CA THR A 144 -16.79 8.28 -1.69
C THR A 144 -16.48 9.21 -2.87
N GLU A 145 -15.23 9.67 -3.00
CA GLU A 145 -14.81 10.59 -4.07
C GLU A 145 -13.71 9.98 -4.98
N PRO A 146 -14.10 9.18 -6.00
CA PRO A 146 -13.19 8.53 -6.95
C PRO A 146 -12.05 9.41 -7.51
N ALA A 147 -12.37 10.66 -7.87
CA ALA A 147 -11.38 11.57 -8.46
C ALA A 147 -10.30 11.99 -7.45
N LYS A 148 -10.68 12.21 -6.17
CA LYS A 148 -9.71 12.51 -5.11
C LYS A 148 -8.89 11.29 -4.75
N ALA A 149 -9.51 10.10 -4.73
CA ALA A 149 -8.81 8.84 -4.52
C ALA A 149 -7.73 8.60 -5.58
N ASN A 150 -8.09 8.72 -6.87
CA ASN A 150 -7.13 8.56 -7.96
C ASN A 150 -5.99 9.58 -7.85
N LYS A 151 -6.31 10.86 -7.62
CA LYS A 151 -5.29 11.90 -7.45
C LYS A 151 -4.31 11.56 -6.32
N ALA A 152 -4.82 11.15 -5.15
CA ALA A 152 -3.99 10.79 -4.00
C ALA A 152 -3.09 9.57 -4.29
N ILE A 153 -3.59 8.58 -5.02
CA ILE A 153 -2.82 7.39 -5.43
C ILE A 153 -1.72 7.77 -6.42
N GLN A 154 -2.01 8.63 -7.40
CA GLN A 154 -1.01 9.09 -8.38
C GLN A 154 0.07 9.95 -7.71
N GLU A 155 -0.30 10.88 -6.84
CA GLU A 155 0.66 11.68 -6.08
C GLU A 155 1.54 10.80 -5.19
N TYR A 156 0.98 9.75 -4.59
CA TYR A 156 1.74 8.78 -3.81
C TYR A 156 2.69 7.95 -4.68
N PHE A 157 2.23 7.48 -5.84
CA PHE A 157 3.03 6.76 -6.82
C PHE A 157 4.24 7.60 -7.25
N ASP A 158 4.02 8.85 -7.66
CA ASP A 158 5.06 9.76 -8.11
C ASP A 158 6.05 10.09 -6.98
N SER A 159 5.56 10.29 -5.75
CA SER A 159 6.42 10.48 -4.58
C SER A 159 7.37 9.31 -4.36
N ILE A 160 6.92 8.06 -4.49
CA ILE A 160 7.77 6.87 -4.34
C ILE A 160 8.78 6.80 -5.48
N LYS A 161 8.35 7.07 -6.72
CA LYS A 161 9.24 7.10 -7.88
C LYS A 161 10.35 8.14 -7.72
N HIS A 162 10.04 9.32 -7.18
CA HIS A 162 11.02 10.35 -6.86
C HIS A 162 11.98 9.91 -5.75
N ASP A 163 11.48 9.26 -4.68
CA ASP A 163 12.35 8.73 -3.61
C ASP A 163 13.31 7.65 -4.14
N LEU A 164 12.85 6.76 -5.02
CA LEU A 164 13.70 5.75 -5.67
C LEU A 164 14.78 6.35 -6.55
N ASN A 165 14.51 7.48 -7.22
CA ASN A 165 15.53 8.22 -7.96
C ASN A 165 16.64 8.72 -7.06
N TYR A 166 16.24 9.25 -5.90
CA TYR A 166 17.16 9.76 -4.92
C TYR A 166 17.98 8.62 -4.27
N ILE A 167 17.33 7.53 -3.87
CA ILE A 167 17.97 6.30 -3.36
C ILE A 167 19.01 5.77 -4.36
N TYR A 168 18.67 5.69 -5.65
CA TYR A 168 19.60 5.19 -6.67
C TYR A 168 20.84 6.08 -6.82
N ARG A 169 20.66 7.41 -6.82
CA ARG A 169 21.78 8.36 -6.85
C ARG A 169 22.67 8.20 -5.63
N LEU A 170 22.07 8.07 -4.46
CA LEU A 170 22.79 7.88 -3.19
C LEU A 170 23.58 6.57 -3.19
N ARG A 171 22.99 5.48 -3.71
CA ARG A 171 23.68 4.21 -3.91
C ARG A 171 24.92 4.35 -4.79
N ASN A 172 24.81 5.06 -5.91
CA ASN A 172 25.96 5.29 -6.79
C ASN A 172 27.02 6.15 -6.12
N GLN A 173 26.63 7.14 -5.31
CA GLN A 173 27.58 7.93 -4.52
C GLN A 173 28.32 7.07 -3.49
N LEU A 174 27.62 6.22 -2.74
CA LEU A 174 28.24 5.36 -1.71
C LEU A 174 29.23 4.34 -2.30
N ILE A 175 28.98 3.85 -3.52
CA ILE A 175 29.89 2.91 -4.20
C ILE A 175 31.14 3.61 -4.72
N HIS A 176 31.01 4.88 -5.15
CA HIS A 176 32.10 5.61 -5.82
C HIS A 176 32.81 6.63 -4.93
N SER A 177 32.34 6.89 -3.71
CA SER A 177 32.94 7.86 -2.80
C SER A 177 33.03 7.32 -1.37
N ALA A 178 34.21 7.47 -0.76
CA ALA A 178 34.44 7.23 0.67
C ALA A 178 34.01 8.45 1.52
N LYS A 179 32.99 9.19 1.09
CA LYS A 179 32.54 10.41 1.78
C LYS A 179 31.81 10.07 3.07
N ASP A 180 31.91 10.98 4.03
CA ASP A 180 31.23 10.89 5.31
C ASP A 180 29.72 10.65 5.14
N ILE A 181 29.23 9.75 5.98
CA ILE A 181 27.84 9.29 5.99
C ILE A 181 26.97 10.43 6.48
N ASP A 182 26.01 10.86 5.66
CA ASP A 182 24.92 11.73 6.10
C ASP A 182 24.07 10.97 7.14
N GLU A 183 23.78 11.61 8.28
CA GLU A 183 22.87 11.09 9.31
C GLU A 183 21.49 10.74 8.73
N SER A 184 21.10 11.39 7.63
CA SER A 184 19.86 11.08 6.90
C SER A 184 19.83 9.67 6.29
N LEU A 185 20.99 9.03 6.09
CA LEU A 185 21.10 7.71 5.45
C LEU A 185 20.34 6.62 6.21
N GLU A 186 20.28 6.70 7.54
CA GLU A 186 19.53 5.74 8.35
C GLU A 186 18.03 5.79 8.01
N TYR A 187 17.45 6.99 7.92
CA TYR A 187 16.04 7.17 7.56
C TYR A 187 15.75 6.72 6.12
N ILE A 188 16.67 7.00 5.19
CA ILE A 188 16.56 6.56 3.80
C ILE A 188 16.64 5.03 3.71
N SER A 189 17.53 4.42 4.50
CA SER A 189 17.67 2.96 4.62
C SER A 189 16.39 2.31 5.13
N PHE A 190 15.71 2.89 6.12
CA PHE A 190 14.41 2.40 6.58
C PHE A 190 13.30 2.51 5.52
N ARG A 191 13.29 3.58 4.71
CA ARG A 191 12.34 3.67 3.58
C ARG A 191 12.62 2.61 2.52
N LEU A 192 13.88 2.40 2.17
CA LEU A 192 14.27 1.35 1.23
C LEU A 192 13.91 -0.05 1.76
N TYR A 193 14.15 -0.32 3.04
CA TYR A 193 13.70 -1.54 3.70
C TYR A 193 12.20 -1.77 3.55
N ARG A 194 11.39 -0.72 3.77
CA ARG A 194 9.94 -0.79 3.59
C ARG A 194 9.57 -1.13 2.15
N TYR A 195 10.24 -0.55 1.15
CA TYR A 195 10.01 -0.87 -0.26
C TYR A 195 10.32 -2.32 -0.59
N VAL A 196 11.49 -2.83 -0.15
CA VAL A 196 11.89 -4.23 -0.35
C VAL A 196 10.88 -5.17 0.28
N ASN A 197 10.50 -4.93 1.55
CA ASN A 197 9.55 -5.76 2.27
C ASN A 197 8.19 -5.81 1.59
N SER A 198 7.64 -4.68 1.15
CA SER A 198 6.32 -4.66 0.53
C SER A 198 6.29 -5.46 -0.78
N VAL A 199 7.32 -5.35 -1.62
CA VAL A 199 7.41 -6.18 -2.84
C VAL A 199 7.59 -7.66 -2.48
N LEU A 200 8.52 -7.96 -1.56
CA LEU A 200 8.80 -9.33 -1.12
C LEU A 200 7.56 -10.01 -0.52
N SER A 201 6.85 -9.33 0.37
CA SER A 201 5.62 -9.87 1.00
C SER A 201 4.52 -10.10 -0.03
N THR A 202 4.42 -9.27 -1.06
CA THR A 202 3.45 -9.47 -2.14
C THR A 202 3.79 -10.72 -2.95
N ILE A 203 5.08 -10.94 -3.25
CA ILE A 203 5.53 -12.15 -3.95
C ILE A 203 5.28 -13.40 -3.11
N LEU A 204 5.72 -13.39 -1.84
CA LEU A 204 5.53 -14.53 -0.94
C LEU A 204 4.06 -14.90 -0.77
N TYR A 205 3.16 -13.91 -0.67
CA TYR A 205 1.73 -14.15 -0.55
C TYR A 205 1.15 -14.93 -1.76
N TYR A 206 1.56 -14.56 -2.97
CA TYR A 206 1.05 -15.21 -4.19
C TYR A 206 1.72 -16.55 -4.47
N GLU A 207 3.00 -16.69 -4.15
CA GLU A 207 3.70 -17.97 -4.21
C GLU A 207 3.13 -18.98 -3.21
N GLU A 208 2.81 -18.55 -1.98
CA GLU A 208 2.20 -19.40 -0.95
C GLU A 208 0.80 -19.89 -1.39
N LYS A 209 0.02 -19.03 -2.05
CA LYS A 209 -1.29 -19.39 -2.58
C LYS A 209 -1.22 -20.39 -3.74
N ASN A 210 -0.21 -20.27 -4.60
CA ASN A 210 -0.02 -21.16 -5.72
C ASN A 210 1.46 -21.21 -6.13
N SER A 211 2.12 -22.33 -5.82
CA SER A 211 3.54 -22.56 -6.07
C SER A 211 3.90 -22.74 -7.55
N LEU A 212 2.91 -22.75 -8.45
CA LEU A 212 3.15 -22.75 -9.90
C LEU A 212 3.53 -21.37 -10.42
N TYR A 213 3.15 -20.30 -9.72
CA TYR A 213 3.52 -18.94 -10.11
C TYR A 213 4.98 -18.69 -9.80
N ASN A 214 5.73 -18.24 -10.81
CA ASN A 214 7.10 -17.78 -10.59
C ASN A 214 7.15 -16.27 -10.29
N ILE A 215 8.30 -15.78 -9.85
CA ILE A 215 8.49 -14.36 -9.52
C ILE A 215 8.15 -13.47 -10.73
N THR A 216 8.53 -13.87 -11.94
CA THR A 216 8.23 -13.15 -13.18
C THR A 216 6.72 -13.01 -13.42
N ASP A 217 5.96 -14.09 -13.22
CA ASP A 217 4.50 -14.10 -13.39
C ASP A 217 3.83 -13.13 -12.41
N ILE A 218 4.27 -13.16 -11.14
CA ILE A 218 3.72 -12.30 -10.08
C ILE A 218 4.05 -10.83 -10.35
N LEU A 219 5.30 -10.53 -10.74
CA LEU A 219 5.70 -9.16 -11.09
C LEU A 219 4.96 -8.65 -12.33
N GLY A 220 4.76 -9.50 -13.35
CA GLY A 220 3.94 -9.18 -14.52
C GLY A 220 2.48 -8.95 -14.17
N SER A 221 1.93 -9.72 -13.22
CA SER A 221 0.59 -9.54 -12.70
C SER A 221 0.43 -8.22 -11.95
N ILE A 222 1.41 -7.82 -11.11
CA ILE A 222 1.41 -6.52 -10.42
C ILE A 222 1.27 -5.39 -11.44
N ASP A 223 2.15 -5.35 -12.45
CA ASP A 223 2.15 -4.30 -13.48
C ASP A 223 0.81 -4.28 -14.22
N ALA A 224 0.39 -5.42 -14.79
CA ALA A 224 -0.86 -5.49 -15.53
C ALA A 224 -2.09 -5.09 -14.71
N THR A 225 -2.14 -5.51 -13.43
CA THR A 225 -3.21 -5.13 -12.50
C THR A 225 -3.20 -3.64 -12.24
N TYR A 226 -2.03 -3.04 -12.03
CA TYR A 226 -1.93 -1.59 -11.82
C TYR A 226 -2.32 -0.80 -13.08
N GLN A 227 -1.90 -1.22 -14.27
CA GLN A 227 -2.28 -0.56 -15.51
C GLN A 227 -3.80 -0.59 -15.72
N ASP A 228 -4.45 -1.74 -15.53
CA ASP A 228 -5.91 -1.88 -15.61
C ASP A 228 -6.62 -1.05 -14.52
N TYR A 229 -6.11 -1.11 -13.29
CA TYR A 229 -6.63 -0.33 -12.16
C TYR A 229 -6.55 1.17 -12.44
N SER A 230 -5.41 1.68 -12.88
CA SER A 230 -5.15 3.09 -13.21
C SER A 230 -6.00 3.58 -14.39
N ALA A 231 -6.17 2.74 -15.42
CA ALA A 231 -6.97 3.07 -16.60
C ALA A 231 -8.44 3.32 -16.25
N LYS A 232 -9.03 2.50 -15.37
CA LYS A 232 -10.42 2.64 -14.92
C LYS A 232 -10.69 4.02 -14.30
N TRP A 233 -9.75 4.54 -13.53
CA TRP A 233 -9.86 5.88 -12.95
C TRP A 233 -9.78 7.01 -13.99
N SER A 234 -9.00 6.79 -15.05
CA SER A 234 -8.80 7.77 -16.11
C SER A 234 -10.05 7.92 -16.99
N GLU A 235 -10.76 6.83 -17.27
CA GLU A 235 -12.01 6.87 -18.05
C GLU A 235 -13.15 7.61 -17.33
N ASP A 236 -13.28 7.42 -16.01
CA ASP A 236 -14.28 8.10 -15.20
C ASP A 236 -14.01 9.61 -15.08
N SER A 237 -12.73 10.01 -15.11
CA SER A 237 -12.35 11.44 -15.13
C SER A 237 -12.71 12.12 -16.46
N LYS A 238 -12.58 11.41 -17.59
CA LYS A 238 -12.93 11.92 -18.93
C LYS A 238 -14.44 12.05 -19.12
N LYS A 239 -15.23 11.09 -18.62
CA LYS A 239 -16.70 11.16 -18.66
C LYS A 239 -17.26 12.35 -17.88
N LYS A 240 -16.64 12.72 -16.75
CA LYS A 240 -17.05 13.90 -15.95
C LYS A 240 -16.75 15.25 -16.62
N LYS A 241 -15.67 15.37 -17.41
CA LYS A 241 -15.34 16.62 -18.11
C LYS A 241 -16.30 16.94 -19.26
N ASN A 242 -16.93 15.93 -19.87
CA ASN A 242 -17.82 16.13 -21.01
C ASN A 242 -19.28 16.41 -20.60
N ASN A 243 -19.67 16.12 -19.35
CA ASN A 243 -21.03 16.32 -18.84
C ASN A 243 -21.09 17.39 -17.75
N SER A 244 -20.61 18.61 -18.04
CA SER A 244 -20.74 19.78 -17.15
C SER A 244 -22.15 20.40 -17.19
N SER A 245 -23.18 19.56 -17.09
CA SER A 245 -24.56 19.93 -16.82
C SER A 245 -25.10 18.96 -15.76
N GLU A 246 -25.31 19.48 -14.54
CA GLU A 246 -26.02 18.87 -13.40
C GLU A 246 -26.39 17.38 -13.54
N THR A 247 -25.39 16.49 -13.50
CA THR A 247 -25.65 15.05 -13.36
C THR A 247 -25.59 14.68 -11.87
N PRO A 248 -26.56 13.90 -11.37
CA PRO A 248 -26.62 13.51 -9.97
C PRO A 248 -25.33 12.79 -9.57
N LYS A 249 -24.88 12.97 -8.32
CA LYS A 249 -23.77 12.20 -7.73
C LYS A 249 -24.01 10.73 -8.03
N LYS A 250 -23.30 10.16 -9.01
CA LYS A 250 -23.36 8.74 -9.32
C LYS A 250 -22.84 8.02 -8.08
N THR A 251 -23.74 7.48 -7.27
CA THR A 251 -23.42 6.69 -6.09
C THR A 251 -22.69 5.45 -6.56
N VAL A 252 -21.38 5.40 -6.30
CA VAL A 252 -20.56 4.22 -6.58
C VAL A 252 -21.06 3.12 -5.65
N SER A 253 -21.35 1.94 -6.20
CA SER A 253 -21.84 0.84 -5.38
C SER A 253 -20.76 0.37 -4.40
N THR A 254 -21.15 -0.14 -3.23
CA THR A 254 -20.20 -0.69 -2.25
C THR A 254 -19.35 -1.82 -2.83
N THR A 255 -19.86 -2.56 -3.82
CA THR A 255 -19.12 -3.59 -4.55
C THR A 255 -18.03 -3.01 -5.44
N GLU A 256 -18.29 -1.90 -6.14
CA GLU A 256 -17.27 -1.20 -6.92
C GLU A 256 -16.20 -0.60 -6.01
N ILE A 257 -16.58 0.03 -4.89
CA ILE A 257 -15.64 0.54 -3.89
C ILE A 257 -14.80 -0.59 -3.31
N TYR A 258 -15.38 -1.77 -3.06
CA TYR A 258 -14.62 -2.93 -2.61
C TYR A 258 -13.54 -3.35 -3.62
N ARG A 259 -13.86 -3.40 -4.92
CA ARG A 259 -12.89 -3.72 -5.98
C ARG A 259 -11.80 -2.66 -6.14
N ILE A 260 -12.12 -1.42 -5.77
CA ILE A 260 -11.16 -0.32 -5.72
C ILE A 260 -10.18 -0.51 -4.55
N VAL A 261 -10.70 -0.83 -3.36
CA VAL A 261 -9.89 -1.02 -2.14
C VAL A 261 -9.05 -2.30 -2.23
N ARG A 262 -9.59 -3.34 -2.87
CA ARG A 262 -8.93 -4.62 -3.11
C ARG A 262 -9.04 -4.98 -4.60
N PRO A 263 -8.14 -4.44 -5.45
CA PRO A 263 -8.04 -4.86 -6.83
C PRO A 263 -7.75 -6.36 -6.90
N LYS A 264 -8.47 -7.07 -7.77
CA LYS A 264 -8.16 -8.47 -8.07
C LYS A 264 -6.94 -8.53 -8.96
N TYR A 265 -5.94 -9.31 -8.58
CA TYR A 265 -4.71 -9.40 -9.36
C TYR A 265 -4.96 -10.21 -10.63
N LEU A 266 -4.68 -9.60 -11.77
CA LEU A 266 -4.85 -10.23 -13.08
C LEU A 266 -3.93 -11.44 -13.20
N PHE A 267 -4.41 -12.52 -13.83
CA PHE A 267 -3.66 -13.76 -14.12
C PHE A 267 -3.32 -14.66 -12.92
N ILE A 268 -3.41 -14.17 -11.68
CA ILE A 268 -3.03 -14.95 -10.49
C ILE A 268 -4.13 -15.07 -9.41
N GLU A 269 -5.28 -14.39 -9.56
CA GLU A 269 -6.49 -14.50 -8.72
C GLU A 269 -7.78 -14.79 -9.49
#